data_AF-A0A317JN20-F1
#
_entry.id   AF-A0A317JN20-F1
#
_cell.length_a   1.000
_cell.length_b   1.000
_cell.length_c   1.000
_cell.angle_alpha   90.00
_cell.angle_beta   90.00
_cell.angle_gamma   90.00
#
_symmetry.space_group_name_H-M   'P 1'
#
loop_
_entity.id
_entity.type
_entity.pdbx_description
1 polymer ?
#
loop_
_entity_poly.entity_id
_entity_poly.type
_entity_poly.pdbx_seq_one_letter_code
_entity_poly.pdbx_strand_id
1 'polypeptide(L)'
;MAIGLYLSTTEMKRLKTEGWATCESKDHLEKIEPGIVQRRIESIGSIFEVADQSGAIHAKAKLVDAFVTTFGKMDMRLVRARGFLSDRARCQEEPAIKFPVQPNG
;
A
#
# COMPACT_ATOMS: atom_id res chain seq x y z
N MET A 1 -13.75 -13.36 -5.03
CA MET A 1 -12.58 -12.81 -4.31
C MET A 1 -12.54 -11.31 -4.57
N ALA A 2 -11.81 -10.54 -3.76
CA ALA A 2 -11.72 -9.08 -3.92
C ALA A 2 -10.39 -8.69 -4.57
N ILE A 3 -10.47 -7.89 -5.64
CA ILE A 3 -9.29 -7.20 -6.19
C ILE A 3 -8.91 -6.11 -5.19
N GLY A 4 -7.77 -6.25 -4.55
CA GLY A 4 -7.29 -5.29 -3.54
C GLY A 4 -6.49 -4.14 -4.13
N LEU A 5 -5.89 -4.34 -5.31
CA LEU A 5 -5.07 -3.34 -6.00
C LEU A 5 -5.23 -3.43 -7.51
N TYR A 6 -5.33 -2.26 -8.15
CA TYR A 6 -5.12 -2.07 -9.58
C TYR A 6 -3.76 -1.38 -9.76
N LEU A 7 -2.82 -2.02 -10.46
CA LEU A 7 -1.44 -1.54 -10.60
C LEU A 7 -1.05 -1.42 -12.08
N SER A 8 -0.21 -0.43 -12.41
CA SER A 8 0.41 -0.37 -13.74
C SER A 8 1.51 -1.44 -13.89
N THR A 9 1.88 -1.76 -15.13
CA THR A 9 2.86 -2.84 -15.43
C THR A 9 4.21 -2.66 -14.75
N THR A 10 4.66 -1.41 -14.54
CA THR A 10 5.89 -1.08 -13.81
C THR A 10 5.76 -1.37 -12.31
N GLU A 11 4.58 -1.15 -11.74
CA GLU A 11 4.30 -1.33 -10.32
C GLU A 11 4.06 -2.81 -9.98
N MET A 12 3.42 -3.55 -10.88
CA MET A 12 3.35 -5.02 -10.82
C MET A 12 4.72 -5.70 -10.90
N LYS A 13 5.70 -5.11 -11.60
CA LYS A 13 7.09 -5.60 -11.57
C LYS A 13 7.73 -5.38 -10.20
N ARG A 14 7.65 -4.16 -9.66
CA ARG A 14 8.17 -3.84 -8.31
C ARG A 14 7.57 -4.70 -7.20
N LEU A 15 6.25 -4.94 -7.24
CA LEU A 15 5.56 -5.85 -6.34
C LEU A 15 6.23 -7.24 -6.26
N LYS A 16 6.74 -7.74 -7.39
CA LYS A 16 7.36 -9.07 -7.50
C LYS A 16 8.86 -9.08 -7.13
N THR A 17 9.52 -7.92 -7.00
CA THR A 17 10.97 -7.80 -6.75
C THR A 17 11.34 -7.15 -5.42
N GLU A 18 10.70 -6.04 -5.08
CA GLU A 18 11.02 -5.17 -3.92
C GLU A 18 9.92 -5.24 -2.84
N GLY A 19 8.80 -5.90 -3.13
CA GLY A 19 7.53 -5.63 -2.48
C GLY A 19 6.86 -4.38 -3.07
N TRP A 20 5.59 -4.16 -2.72
CA TRP A 20 4.83 -3.00 -3.18
C TRP A 20 4.23 -2.22 -2.03
N ALA A 21 3.69 -1.04 -2.35
CA ALA A 21 2.84 -0.35 -1.43
C ALA A 21 1.72 0.58 -2.03
N THR A 22 0.44 0.38 -1.61
CA THR A 22 -0.85 1.19 -1.70
C THR A 22 -1.27 1.99 -0.45
N CYS A 23 -1.62 3.29 -0.32
CA CYS A 23 -2.24 3.84 0.95
C CYS A 23 -2.81 5.27 0.78
N GLU A 24 -3.66 5.82 1.66
CA GLU A 24 -4.40 7.08 1.39
C GLU A 24 -4.61 8.00 2.62
N SER A 25 -5.17 9.21 2.40
CA SER A 25 -5.65 10.09 3.49
C SER A 25 -6.78 9.44 4.28
N LYS A 26 -6.57 9.25 5.58
CA LYS A 26 -7.55 8.66 6.51
C LYS A 26 -8.90 9.37 6.44
N ASP A 27 -8.91 10.70 6.45
CA ASP A 27 -10.15 11.49 6.51
C ASP A 27 -10.89 11.51 5.16
N HIS A 28 -10.18 11.26 4.05
CA HIS A 28 -10.80 11.03 2.74
C HIS A 28 -11.43 9.64 2.67
N LEU A 29 -10.72 8.61 3.13
CA LEU A 29 -11.20 7.23 3.20
C LEU A 29 -12.46 7.10 4.06
N GLU A 30 -12.41 7.58 5.30
CA GLU A 30 -13.54 7.53 6.24
C GLU A 30 -14.75 8.37 5.78
N LYS A 31 -14.54 9.36 4.89
CA LYS A 31 -15.61 10.14 4.24
C LYS A 31 -16.28 9.39 3.08
N ILE A 32 -15.54 8.54 2.36
CA ILE A 32 -16.09 7.70 1.29
C ILE A 32 -16.79 6.47 1.90
N GLU A 33 -16.12 5.79 2.83
CA GLU A 33 -16.63 4.60 3.47
C GLU A 33 -16.23 4.59 4.96
N PRO A 34 -17.16 4.92 5.89
CA PRO A 34 -16.90 4.89 7.32
C PRO A 34 -16.41 3.51 7.82
N GLY A 35 -15.39 3.52 8.67
CA GLY A 35 -14.75 2.33 9.21
C GLY A 35 -13.89 1.54 8.22
N ILE A 36 -13.64 2.05 7.01
CA ILE A 36 -12.75 1.38 6.04
C ILE A 36 -11.31 1.30 6.54
N VAL A 37 -10.82 2.29 7.29
CA VAL A 37 -9.43 2.28 7.81
C VAL A 37 -9.26 1.17 8.85
N GLN A 38 -10.24 1.01 9.74
CA GLN A 38 -10.25 -0.08 10.71
C GLN A 38 -10.31 -1.45 10.01
N ARG A 39 -11.23 -1.63 9.05
CA ARG A 39 -11.37 -2.87 8.28
C ARG A 39 -10.13 -3.20 7.43
N ARG A 40 -9.42 -2.19 6.91
CA ARG A 40 -8.12 -2.38 6.23
C ARG A 40 -7.02 -2.85 7.19
N ILE A 41 -6.96 -2.33 8.42
CA ILE A 41 -6.02 -2.79 9.46
C ILE A 41 -6.34 -4.22 9.92
N GLU A 42 -7.63 -4.54 10.12
CA GLU A 42 -8.09 -5.89 10.45
C GLU A 42 -7.82 -6.90 9.33
N SER A 43 -7.60 -6.44 8.09
CA SER A 43 -7.26 -7.28 6.95
C SER A 43 -5.77 -7.64 6.83
N ILE A 44 -4.90 -7.23 7.76
CA ILE A 44 -3.47 -7.62 7.77
C ILE A 44 -3.35 -9.16 7.76
N GLY A 45 -2.46 -9.69 6.92
CA GLY A 45 -2.29 -11.12 6.67
C GLY A 45 -3.15 -11.67 5.54
N SER A 46 -4.18 -10.94 5.08
CA SER A 46 -5.03 -11.34 3.95
C SER A 46 -4.27 -11.33 2.63
N ILE A 47 -4.69 -12.20 1.72
CA ILE A 47 -4.20 -12.28 0.34
C ILE A 47 -5.23 -11.63 -0.57
N PHE A 48 -4.78 -10.63 -1.32
CA PHE A 48 -5.58 -9.89 -2.29
C PHE A 48 -5.19 -10.27 -3.72
N GLU A 49 -6.16 -10.17 -4.64
CA GLU A 49 -5.89 -10.26 -6.07
C GLU A 49 -5.43 -8.90 -6.59
N VAL A 50 -4.41 -8.91 -7.46
CA VAL A 50 -3.81 -7.72 -8.05
C VAL A 50 -4.06 -7.74 -9.55
N ALA A 51 -4.76 -6.71 -10.02
CA ALA A 51 -5.14 -6.56 -11.42
C ALA A 51 -4.34 -5.44 -12.12
N ASP A 52 -4.32 -5.48 -13.45
CA ASP A 52 -3.92 -4.33 -14.26
C ASP A 52 -5.10 -3.37 -14.49
N GLN A 53 -4.84 -2.28 -15.22
CA GLN A 53 -5.86 -1.27 -15.56
C GLN A 53 -6.98 -1.78 -16.49
N SER A 54 -6.85 -2.97 -17.08
CA SER A 54 -7.94 -3.63 -17.82
C SER A 54 -8.81 -4.55 -16.95
N GLY A 55 -8.43 -4.77 -15.69
CA GLY A 55 -9.07 -5.69 -14.76
C GLY A 55 -8.56 -7.13 -14.84
N ALA A 56 -7.54 -7.42 -15.67
CA ALA A 56 -6.93 -8.74 -15.74
C ALA A 56 -6.06 -9.00 -14.49
N ILE A 57 -6.23 -10.16 -13.85
CA ILE A 57 -5.51 -10.53 -12.61
C ILE A 57 -4.13 -11.11 -12.95
N HIS A 58 -3.06 -10.50 -12.46
CA HIS A 58 -1.65 -10.84 -12.77
C HIS A 58 -0.82 -11.34 -11.58
N ALA A 59 -1.34 -11.20 -10.37
CA ALA A 59 -0.68 -11.66 -9.14
C ALA A 59 -1.68 -11.83 -7.98
N LYS A 60 -1.23 -12.53 -6.94
CA LYS A 60 -1.81 -12.49 -5.59
C LYS A 60 -0.76 -11.94 -4.65
N ALA A 61 -1.15 -11.09 -3.71
CA ALA A 61 -0.23 -10.36 -2.85
C ALA A 61 -0.75 -10.30 -1.42
N LYS A 62 0.14 -10.44 -0.44
CA LYS A 62 -0.22 -10.50 0.99
C LYS A 62 0.03 -9.16 1.66
N LEU A 63 -1.00 -8.57 2.27
CA LEU A 63 -0.86 -7.37 3.10
C LEU A 63 -0.10 -7.74 4.37
N VAL A 64 1.08 -7.15 4.62
CA VAL A 64 1.94 -7.55 5.75
C VAL A 64 1.94 -6.57 6.92
N ASP A 65 1.67 -5.27 6.68
CA ASP A 65 1.50 -4.27 7.75
C ASP A 65 0.62 -3.11 7.22
N ALA A 66 -0.21 -2.55 8.08
CA ALA A 66 -1.09 -1.43 7.79
C ALA A 66 -1.32 -0.60 9.06
N PHE A 67 -1.10 0.71 9.00
CA PHE A 67 -1.17 1.60 10.15
C PHE A 67 -1.55 3.03 9.73
N VAL A 68 -2.12 3.78 10.66
CA VAL A 68 -2.33 5.23 10.50
C VAL A 68 -1.05 5.96 10.92
N THR A 69 -0.63 6.96 10.14
CA THR A 69 0.51 7.83 10.46
C THR A 69 0.19 9.28 10.06
N THR A 70 0.90 10.24 10.62
CA THR A 70 0.72 11.68 10.33
C THR A 70 1.83 12.15 9.39
N PHE A 71 1.50 12.89 8.34
CA PHE A 71 2.49 13.40 7.38
C PHE A 71 3.67 14.16 8.03
N GLY A 72 3.40 15.00 9.03
CA GLY A 72 4.45 15.70 9.79
C GLY A 72 5.30 14.83 10.73
N LYS A 73 4.94 13.56 10.95
CA LYS A 73 5.64 12.56 11.78
C LYS A 73 5.53 11.16 11.17
N MET A 74 5.92 11.01 9.90
CA MET A 74 5.88 9.71 9.21
C MET A 74 6.69 8.64 9.96
N ASP A 75 6.10 7.44 10.05
CA ASP A 75 6.76 6.25 10.61
C ASP A 75 7.94 5.81 9.72
N MET A 76 9.06 5.43 10.33
CA MET A 76 10.25 4.94 9.59
C MET A 76 9.98 3.66 8.79
N ARG A 77 8.97 2.86 9.15
CA ARG A 77 8.49 1.72 8.36
C ARG A 77 8.04 2.16 6.96
N LEU A 78 7.27 3.25 6.87
CA LEU A 78 6.83 3.83 5.59
C LEU A 78 8.00 4.37 4.78
N VAL A 79 8.89 5.13 5.43
CA VAL A 79 10.07 5.75 4.79
C VAL A 79 10.97 4.68 4.18
N ARG A 80 11.26 3.60 4.93
CA ARG A 80 12.05 2.44 4.45
C ARG A 80 11.32 1.64 3.36
N ALA A 81 10.02 1.39 3.50
CA ALA A 81 9.23 0.67 2.49
C ALA A 81 9.09 1.44 1.15
N ARG A 82 9.25 2.77 1.16
CA ARG A 82 9.35 3.60 -0.05
C ARG A 82 10.78 3.70 -0.62
N GLY A 83 11.75 2.99 -0.04
CA GLY A 83 13.15 2.97 -0.50
C GLY A 83 14.01 4.15 -0.02
N PHE A 84 13.48 5.04 0.82
CA PHE A 84 14.26 6.12 1.42
C PHE A 84 15.01 5.58 2.63
N LEU A 85 16.34 5.41 2.51
CA LEU A 85 17.18 4.74 3.52
C LEU A 85 17.05 5.34 4.93
N SER A 86 17.00 6.68 5.02
CA SER A 86 16.66 7.44 6.25
C SER A 86 15.91 8.76 5.97
N ASP A 87 15.62 9.08 4.71
CA ASP A 87 15.32 10.45 4.27
C ASP A 87 13.83 10.81 4.38
N ARG A 88 13.47 11.40 5.52
CA ARG A 88 12.08 11.83 5.80
C ARG A 88 11.62 12.99 4.93
N ALA A 89 12.50 13.92 4.57
CA ALA A 89 12.11 15.14 3.86
C ALA A 89 11.64 14.81 2.45
N ARG A 90 12.43 14.04 1.68
CA ARG A 90 12.04 13.58 0.34
C ARG A 90 10.80 12.69 0.35
N CYS A 91 10.59 11.93 1.43
CA CYS A 91 9.39 11.10 1.61
C CYS A 91 8.12 11.91 1.94
N GLN A 92 8.25 13.18 2.36
CA GLN A 92 7.13 14.11 2.59
C GLN A 92 6.78 14.94 1.34
N GLU A 93 7.73 15.19 0.44
CA GLU A 93 7.49 15.94 -0.80
C GLU A 93 6.82 15.11 -1.90
N GLU A 94 7.07 13.80 -1.98
CA GLU A 94 6.30 12.94 -2.88
C GLU A 94 4.84 12.77 -2.38
N PRO A 95 3.82 13.15 -3.18
CA PRO A 95 2.42 13.01 -2.78
C PRO A 95 2.10 11.57 -2.37
N ALA A 96 1.30 11.43 -1.32
CA ALA A 96 1.10 10.13 -0.70
C ALA A 96 0.45 9.13 -1.65
N ILE A 97 1.07 7.95 -1.64
CA ILE A 97 0.41 6.68 -1.42
C ILE A 97 1.46 5.77 -0.70
N LYS A 98 1.14 4.53 -0.30
CA LYS A 98 2.00 3.31 -0.16
C LYS A 98 1.97 2.52 1.23
N PHE A 99 1.32 1.32 1.34
CA PHE A 99 1.27 0.26 2.42
C PHE A 99 2.15 -0.99 2.10
N PRO A 100 3.02 -1.56 2.96
CA PRO A 100 3.85 -2.72 2.58
C PRO A 100 3.05 -4.01 2.24
N VAL A 101 3.34 -4.56 1.05
CA VAL A 101 2.81 -5.82 0.52
C VAL A 101 3.97 -6.69 0.03
N GLN A 102 4.08 -7.93 0.51
CA GLN A 102 5.12 -8.87 0.06
C GLN A 102 4.55 -9.85 -0.99
N PRO A 103 5.36 -10.26 -1.99
CA PRO A 103 5.01 -11.39 -2.83
C PRO A 103 5.11 -12.69 -2.01
N ASN A 104 4.14 -13.59 -2.19
CA ASN A 104 4.34 -14.98 -1.78
C ASN A 104 5.29 -15.65 -2.77
N GLY A 105 6.31 -16.33 -2.26
CA GLY A 105 7.10 -17.31 -3.03
C GLY A 105 6.38 -18.65 -3.14
#